data_AF-A0A9X4RPA8-F1
#
_entry.id   AF-A0A9X4RPA8-F1
#
_cell.length_a   1.000
_cell.length_b   1.000
_cell.length_c   1.000
_cell.angle_alpha   90.00
_cell.angle_beta   90.00
_cell.angle_gamma   90.00
#
_symmetry.space_group_name_H-M   'P 1'
#
loop_
_entity.id
_entity.type
_entity.pdbx_description
1 polymer ?
#
loop_
_entity_poly.entity_id
_entity_poly.type
_entity_poly.pdbx_seq_one_letter_code
_entity_poly.pdbx_strand_id
1 'polypeptide(L)'
;MKKSNILQLNNSFIQSERQKNQHFHEERQRKNRFMGAILVLVIFLFILPTYNLVQSYGKLQENEKKLVELETRYEELVDVEKQESQLVTKLKDEDYATKYVRAKYQYSKEGEFVYNIPGLPND
;
A
#
# COMPACT_ATOMS: atom_id res chain seq x y z
N MET A 1 -18.29 -4.68 78.14
CA MET A 1 -18.18 -5.61 77.00
C MET A 1 -17.11 -6.65 77.33
N LYS A 2 -17.46 -7.95 77.34
CA LYS A 2 -16.60 -9.05 77.81
C LYS A 2 -15.72 -9.52 76.66
N LYS A 3 -14.38 -9.41 76.77
CA LYS A 3 -13.43 -10.00 75.81
C LYS A 3 -13.45 -11.52 75.96
N SER A 4 -13.77 -12.24 74.89
CA SER A 4 -13.62 -13.69 74.82
C SER A 4 -12.13 -14.02 74.73
N ASN A 5 -11.58 -14.66 75.76
CA ASN A 5 -10.25 -15.26 75.72
C ASN A 5 -10.35 -16.57 74.93
N ILE A 6 -10.12 -16.48 73.63
CA ILE A 6 -10.04 -17.66 72.76
C ILE A 6 -8.57 -18.08 72.73
N LEU A 7 -8.27 -19.23 73.33
CA LEU A 7 -6.95 -19.84 73.24
C LEU A 7 -6.79 -20.39 71.82
N GLN A 8 -5.98 -19.72 71.01
CA GLN A 8 -5.61 -20.27 69.71
C GLN A 8 -4.71 -21.48 69.98
N LEU A 9 -5.11 -22.68 69.53
CA LEU A 9 -4.24 -23.85 69.58
C LEU A 9 -3.02 -23.60 68.69
N ASN A 10 -1.93 -23.17 69.32
CA ASN A 10 -0.66 -22.93 68.69
C ASN A 10 0.17 -24.22 68.73
N ASN A 11 -0.08 -25.13 67.78
CA ASN A 11 0.64 -26.40 67.67
C ASN A 11 1.62 -26.34 66.50
N SER A 12 2.79 -26.98 66.66
CA SER A 12 3.81 -27.13 65.62
C SER A 12 3.26 -27.72 64.32
N PHE A 13 2.26 -28.60 64.40
CA PHE A 13 1.56 -29.14 63.23
C PHE A 13 0.79 -28.06 62.44
N ILE A 14 0.05 -27.19 63.14
CA ILE A 14 -0.73 -26.12 62.50
C ILE A 14 0.20 -25.05 61.89
N GLN A 15 1.34 -24.78 62.52
CA GLN A 15 2.34 -23.88 61.97
C GLN A 15 3.02 -24.44 60.71
N SER A 16 3.39 -25.73 60.71
CA SER A 16 4.05 -26.35 59.55
C SER A 16 3.09 -26.48 58.36
N GLU A 17 1.81 -26.78 58.60
CA GLU A 17 0.79 -26.82 57.56
C GLU A 17 0.50 -25.44 56.97
N ARG A 18 0.47 -24.38 57.81
CA ARG A 18 0.36 -23.00 57.34
C ARG A 18 1.57 -22.55 56.53
N GLN A 19 2.79 -22.85 56.98
CA GLN A 19 4.01 -22.55 56.22
C GLN A 19 4.01 -23.26 54.88
N LYS A 20 3.65 -24.55 54.85
CA LYS A 20 3.52 -25.33 53.61
C LYS A 20 2.54 -24.70 52.64
N ASN A 21 1.33 -24.36 53.10
CA ASN A 21 0.33 -23.69 52.27
C ASN A 21 0.79 -22.30 51.80
N GLN A 22 1.44 -21.52 52.66
CA GLN A 22 2.02 -20.22 52.30
C GLN A 22 3.08 -20.37 51.20
N HIS A 23 4.00 -21.33 51.32
CA HIS A 23 4.99 -21.62 50.28
C HIS A 23 4.34 -22.04 48.96
N PHE A 24 3.33 -22.91 48.99
CA PHE A 24 2.56 -23.28 47.79
C PHE A 24 1.86 -22.06 47.15
N HIS A 25 1.28 -21.18 47.97
CA HIS A 25 0.64 -19.96 47.47
C HIS A 25 1.66 -18.96 46.91
N GLU A 26 2.82 -18.79 47.54
CA GLU A 26 3.92 -17.93 47.07
C GLU A 26 4.51 -18.45 45.74
N GLU A 27 4.73 -19.75 45.63
CA GLU A 27 5.17 -20.39 44.38
C GLU A 27 4.15 -20.17 43.26
N ARG A 28 2.85 -20.32 43.57
CA ARG A 28 1.78 -20.09 42.61
C ARG A 28 1.68 -18.63 42.21
N GLN A 29 1.87 -17.68 43.13
CA GLN A 29 1.92 -16.25 42.83
C GLN A 29 3.11 -15.90 41.94
N ARG A 30 4.30 -16.46 42.18
CA ARG A 30 5.47 -16.28 41.31
C ARG A 30 5.22 -16.82 39.89
N LYS A 31 4.65 -18.02 39.78
CA LYS A 31 4.27 -18.62 38.49
C LYS A 31 3.20 -17.80 37.77
N ASN A 32 2.20 -17.28 38.48
CA ASN A 32 1.16 -16.44 37.89
C ASN A 32 1.71 -15.08 37.42
N ARG A 33 2.66 -14.47 38.13
CA ARG A 33 3.36 -13.25 37.68
C ARG A 33 4.18 -13.51 36.43
N PHE A 34 4.87 -14.65 36.37
CA PHE A 34 5.64 -15.07 35.19
C PHE A 34 4.73 -15.35 33.99
N MET A 35 3.60 -16.03 34.20
CA MET A 35 2.57 -16.22 33.17
C MET A 35 1.99 -14.89 32.68
N GLY A 36 1.74 -13.93 33.59
CA GLY A 36 1.29 -12.58 33.21
C GLY A 36 2.33 -11.83 32.38
N ALA A 37 3.61 -11.94 32.71
CA ALA A 37 4.69 -11.35 31.92
C ALA A 37 4.79 -11.98 30.53
N ILE A 38 4.63 -13.30 30.41
CA ILE A 38 4.56 -13.99 29.11
C ILE A 38 3.36 -13.53 28.30
N LEU A 39 2.18 -13.41 28.93
CA LEU A 39 0.96 -12.94 28.25
C LEU A 39 1.16 -11.53 27.65
N VAL A 40 1.75 -10.62 28.43
CA VAL A 40 2.07 -9.26 27.97
C VAL A 40 3.08 -9.31 26.81
N LEU A 41 4.12 -10.13 26.90
CA LEU A 41 5.11 -10.31 25.83
C LEU A 41 4.45 -10.81 24.54
N VAL A 42 3.56 -11.81 24.63
CA VAL A 42 2.81 -12.34 23.49
C VAL A 42 1.96 -11.25 22.84
N ILE A 43 1.24 -10.45 23.62
CA ILE A 43 0.45 -9.31 23.11
C ILE A 43 1.36 -8.32 22.37
N PHE A 44 2.50 -7.94 22.94
CA PHE A 44 3.46 -7.06 22.27
C PHE A 44 4.02 -7.67 20.98
N LEU A 45 4.29 -8.98 20.98
CA LEU A 45 4.80 -9.70 19.81
C LEU A 45 3.78 -9.69 18.67
N PHE A 46 2.48 -9.70 18.96
CA PHE A 46 1.41 -9.59 17.96
C PHE A 46 1.15 -8.14 17.49
N ILE A 47 1.48 -7.10 18.28
CA ILE A 47 1.32 -5.69 17.89
C ILE A 47 2.42 -5.22 16.92
N LEU A 48 3.63 -5.78 17.00
CA LEU A 48 4.72 -5.43 16.09
C LEU A 48 4.46 -5.78 14.60
N PRO A 49 3.96 -6.97 14.23
CA PRO A 49 3.71 -7.32 12.83
C PRO A 49 2.50 -6.59 12.22
N THR A 50 1.60 -5.98 13.01
CA THR A 50 0.42 -5.29 12.46
C THR A 50 0.76 -4.02 11.68
N TYR A 51 1.89 -3.36 11.96
CA TYR A 51 2.29 -2.14 11.26
C TYR A 51 2.62 -2.38 9.78
N ASN A 52 3.19 -3.54 9.45
CA ASN A 52 3.61 -3.85 8.08
C ASN A 52 2.44 -4.35 7.22
N LEU A 53 1.48 -5.03 7.85
CA LEU A 53 0.41 -5.73 7.15
C LEU A 53 -0.59 -4.78 6.50
N VAL A 54 -1.01 -3.72 7.20
CA VAL A 54 -1.99 -2.75 6.67
C VAL A 54 -1.43 -1.95 5.50
N GLN A 55 -0.13 -1.63 5.52
CA GLN A 55 0.51 -0.90 4.43
C GLN A 55 0.67 -1.77 3.17
N SER A 56 0.81 -3.09 3.32
CA SER A 56 0.97 -4.03 2.21
C SER A 56 -0.29 -4.12 1.35
N TYR A 57 -1.48 -4.15 1.97
CA TYR A 57 -2.75 -4.21 1.24
C TYR A 57 -3.04 -2.93 0.45
N GLY A 58 -2.77 -1.75 1.01
CA GLY A 58 -2.93 -0.49 0.27
C GLY A 58 -2.00 -0.38 -0.93
N LYS A 59 -0.75 -0.82 -0.78
CA LYS A 59 0.25 -0.82 -1.85
C LYS A 59 -0.11 -1.77 -2.99
N LEU A 60 -0.70 -2.94 -2.70
CA LEU A 60 -1.12 -3.90 -3.73
C LEU A 60 -2.17 -3.30 -4.66
N GLN A 61 -3.22 -2.68 -4.11
CA GLN A 61 -4.26 -2.06 -4.93
C GLN A 61 -3.74 -0.86 -5.74
N GLU A 62 -2.81 -0.08 -5.17
CA GLU A 62 -2.16 1.01 -5.90
C GLU A 62 -1.29 0.49 -7.06
N ASN A 63 -0.57 -0.62 -6.84
CA ASN A 63 0.25 -1.25 -7.86
C ASN A 63 -0.58 -1.85 -9.00
N GLU A 64 -1.72 -2.48 -8.69
CA GLU A 64 -2.64 -2.99 -9.72
C GLU A 64 -3.18 -1.85 -10.60
N LYS A 65 -3.59 -0.73 -10.01
CA LYS A 65 -4.03 0.45 -10.77
C LYS A 65 -2.91 1.01 -11.65
N LYS A 66 -1.70 1.12 -11.09
CA LYS A 66 -0.52 1.56 -11.84
C LYS A 66 -0.20 0.63 -13.00
N LEU A 67 -0.34 -0.70 -12.84
CA LEU A 67 -0.11 -1.65 -13.92
C LEU A 67 -1.08 -1.44 -15.07
N VAL A 68 -2.38 -1.31 -14.79
CA VAL A 68 -3.40 -1.06 -15.82
C VAL A 68 -3.17 0.26 -16.53
N GLU A 69 -2.84 1.32 -15.78
CA GLU A 69 -2.50 2.63 -16.37
C GLU A 69 -1.26 2.54 -17.26
N LEU A 70 -0.23 1.81 -16.82
CA LEU A 70 1.01 1.67 -17.56
C LEU A 70 0.82 0.84 -18.84
N GLU A 71 -0.01 -0.20 -18.79
CA GLU A 71 -0.38 -1.01 -19.94
C GLU A 71 -1.17 -0.19 -20.96
N THR A 72 -2.16 0.59 -20.51
CA THR A 72 -2.93 1.48 -21.38
C THR A 72 -2.02 2.52 -22.05
N ARG A 73 -1.15 3.17 -21.27
CA ARG A 73 -0.19 4.14 -21.80
C ARG A 73 0.80 3.50 -22.78
N TYR A 74 1.19 2.25 -22.53
CA TYR A 74 2.06 1.52 -23.43
C TYR A 74 1.38 1.26 -24.78
N GLU A 75 0.13 0.78 -24.78
CA GLU A 75 -0.65 0.57 -26.00
C GLU A 75 -0.83 1.88 -26.79
N GLU A 76 -1.18 2.98 -26.11
CA GLU A 76 -1.28 4.30 -26.74
C GLU A 76 0.06 4.73 -27.39
N LEU A 77 1.18 4.52 -26.70
CA LEU A 77 2.51 4.86 -27.23
C LEU A 77 2.86 4.02 -28.46
N VAL A 78 2.53 2.73 -28.46
CA VAL A 78 2.78 1.84 -29.59
C VAL A 78 1.97 2.28 -30.81
N ASP A 79 0.71 2.67 -30.60
CA ASP A 79 -0.14 3.17 -31.67
C ASP A 79 0.38 4.51 -32.23
N VAL A 80 0.80 5.42 -31.35
CA VAL A 80 1.43 6.70 -31.76
C VAL A 80 2.72 6.44 -32.53
N GLU A 81 3.61 5.58 -32.03
CA GLU A 81 4.86 5.23 -32.69
C GLU A 81 4.60 4.66 -34.10
N LYS A 82 3.60 3.78 -34.22
CA LYS A 82 3.20 3.21 -35.51
C LYS A 82 2.69 4.28 -36.47
N GLN A 83 1.86 5.21 -35.99
CA GLN A 83 1.37 6.32 -36.80
C GLN A 83 2.50 7.25 -37.23
N GLU A 84 3.41 7.60 -36.32
CA GLU A 84 4.57 8.43 -36.62
C GLU A 84 5.52 7.74 -37.61
N SER A 85 5.79 6.45 -37.44
CA SER A 85 6.61 5.67 -38.36
C SER A 85 6.01 5.60 -39.77
N GLN A 86 4.69 5.42 -39.85
CA GLN A 86 3.96 5.49 -41.13
C GLN A 86 4.02 6.89 -41.73
N LEU A 87 3.88 7.94 -40.92
CA LEU A 87 3.99 9.33 -41.37
C LEU A 87 5.39 9.62 -41.90
N VAL A 88 6.45 9.22 -41.17
CA VAL A 88 7.84 9.35 -41.61
C VAL A 88 8.05 8.62 -42.93
N THR A 89 7.48 7.42 -43.09
CA THR A 89 7.56 6.66 -44.34
C THR A 89 6.87 7.39 -45.48
N LYS A 90 5.67 7.93 -45.25
CA LYS A 90 4.94 8.72 -46.26
C LYS A 90 5.64 10.03 -46.60
N LEU A 91 6.27 10.70 -45.63
CA LEU A 91 7.02 11.94 -45.85
C LEU A 91 8.32 11.74 -46.66
N LYS A 92 8.80 10.51 -46.83
CA LYS A 92 9.89 10.22 -47.78
C LYS A 92 9.46 10.37 -49.24
N ASP A 93 8.16 10.28 -49.51
CA ASP A 93 7.59 10.55 -50.84
C ASP A 93 7.43 12.06 -51.03
N GLU A 94 8.07 12.60 -52.07
CA GLU A 94 8.10 14.03 -52.37
C GLU A 94 6.70 14.60 -52.72
N ASP A 95 5.85 13.82 -53.40
CA ASP A 95 4.48 14.23 -53.74
C ASP A 95 3.63 14.31 -52.46
N TYR A 96 3.74 13.30 -51.60
CA TYR A 96 3.06 13.30 -50.31
C TYR A 96 3.56 14.44 -49.41
N ALA A 97 4.87 14.64 -49.30
CA ALA A 97 5.46 15.72 -48.49
C ALA A 97 5.01 17.10 -48.98
N THR A 98 4.98 17.31 -50.28
CA THR A 98 4.50 18.57 -50.87
C THR A 98 3.02 18.81 -50.54
N LYS A 99 2.16 17.80 -50.72
CA LYS A 99 0.73 17.88 -50.37
C LYS A 99 0.51 18.14 -48.88
N TYR A 100 1.26 17.45 -48.02
CA TYR A 100 1.20 17.61 -46.57
C TYR A 100 1.59 19.03 -46.14
N VAL A 101 2.68 19.58 -46.68
CA VAL A 101 3.12 20.95 -46.36
C VAL A 101 2.12 22.00 -46.85
N ARG A 102 1.55 21.81 -48.05
CA ARG A 102 0.48 22.68 -48.56
C ARG A 102 -0.78 22.64 -47.70
N ALA A 103 -1.23 21.44 -47.28
CA ALA A 103 -2.41 21.29 -46.44
C ALA A 103 -2.19 21.84 -45.02
N LYS A 104 -1.07 21.48 -44.38
CA LYS A 104 -0.81 21.80 -42.97
C LYS A 104 -0.32 23.22 -42.73
N TYR A 105 0.49 23.76 -43.64
CA TYR A 105 1.14 25.07 -43.48
C TYR A 105 0.66 26.09 -44.51
N GLN A 106 -0.36 25.77 -45.31
CA GLN A 106 -0.88 26.64 -46.36
C GLN A 106 0.21 27.15 -47.31
N TYR A 107 1.25 26.33 -47.52
CA TYR A 107 2.38 26.68 -48.36
C TYR A 107 1.95 26.82 -49.81
N SER A 108 2.47 27.84 -50.51
CA SER A 108 2.26 28.04 -51.94
C SER A 108 3.55 28.47 -52.62
N LYS A 109 3.70 28.13 -53.90
CA LYS A 109 4.84 28.55 -54.72
C LYS A 109 4.60 29.93 -55.32
N GLU A 110 5.66 30.54 -55.81
CA GLU A 110 5.60 31.85 -56.46
C GLU A 110 4.63 31.82 -57.65
N GLY A 111 3.63 32.72 -57.64
CA GLY A 111 2.53 32.76 -58.61
C GLY A 111 1.27 31.97 -58.24
N GLU A 112 1.25 31.21 -57.14
CA GLU A 112 0.05 30.54 -56.62
C GLU A 112 -0.69 31.44 -55.60
N PHE A 113 -2.02 31.58 -55.73
CA PHE A 113 -2.87 32.33 -54.78
C PHE A 113 -3.61 31.38 -53.83
N VAL A 114 -3.48 31.60 -52.51
CA VAL A 114 -4.17 30.83 -51.47
C VAL A 114 -5.38 31.61 -50.96
N TYR A 115 -6.58 31.02 -51.05
CA TYR A 115 -7.81 31.62 -50.55
C TYR A 115 -8.26 30.92 -49.26
N ASN A 116 -8.17 31.62 -48.12
CA ASN A 116 -8.77 31.15 -46.87
C ASN A 116 -10.24 31.54 -46.84
N ILE A 117 -11.13 30.54 -46.92
CA ILE A 117 -12.59 30.75 -46.88
C ILE A 117 -13.05 30.72 -45.42
N PRO A 118 -13.58 31.84 -44.87
CA PRO A 118 -14.06 31.86 -43.50
C PRO A 118 -15.26 30.92 -43.33
N GLY A 119 -15.13 29.94 -42.43
CA GLY A 119 -16.18 28.97 -42.11
C GLY A 119 -15.94 27.54 -42.62
N LEU A 120 -14.86 27.28 -43.37
CA LEU A 120 -14.40 25.90 -43.60
C LEU A 120 -13.52 25.44 -42.41
N PRO A 121 -13.78 24.27 -41.81
CA PRO A 121 -12.89 23.68 -40.82
C PRO A 121 -11.52 23.41 -41.45
N ASN A 122 -10.45 23.83 -40.75
CA ASN A 122 -9.11 23.35 -41.04
C ASN A 122 -8.97 22.02 -40.29
N ASP A 123 -9.14 20.90 -41.00
CA ASP A 123 -8.90 19.55 -40.48
C ASP A 123 -7.39 19.26 -40.29
#